data_AF-A0A3M1NCL2-F1
#
_entry.id   AF-A0A3M1NCL2-F1
#
_cell.length_a   1.000
_cell.length_b   1.000
_cell.length_c   1.000
_cell.angle_alpha   90.00
_cell.angle_beta   90.00
_cell.angle_gamma   90.00
#
_symmetry.space_group_name_H-M   'P 1'
#
loop_
_entity.id
_entity.type
_entity.pdbx_description
1 polymer ?
#
loop_
_entity_poly.entity_id
_entity_poly.type
_entity_poly.pdbx_seq_one_letter_code
_entity_poly.pdbx_strand_id
1 'polypeptide(L)'
;MRVRSDPATRRLPTVAIGPEAAAAHANAVHIPLYSPEQFLRDAAAIVRLHARAAANAQALAAQCAEPLPPLVQRGLQEFNRGAYYECHETLEEAWMHETRPIRDLYRVILQISVAYYHILRGNYNGAQKMFLRAMQWFAPLPDQCMGIDVAALRADVAAVRLHLQALGAANIAQFDRSLLKPIRYSSERA
;
A
#
# COMPACT_ATOMS: atom_id res chain seq x y z
N MET A 1 -13.37 -22.87 -9.15
CA MET A 1 -12.57 -21.98 -8.28
C MET A 1 -13.19 -20.58 -8.31
N ARG A 2 -13.96 -20.16 -7.28
CA ARG A 2 -14.51 -18.79 -7.22
C ARG A 2 -13.37 -17.83 -6.90
N VAL A 3 -12.90 -17.06 -7.89
CA VAL A 3 -11.95 -15.97 -7.66
C VAL A 3 -12.70 -14.89 -6.89
N ARG A 4 -12.52 -14.85 -5.57
CA ARG A 4 -12.96 -13.70 -4.77
C ARG A 4 -11.93 -12.60 -5.02
N SER A 5 -12.25 -11.65 -5.87
CA SER A 5 -11.47 -10.41 -5.91
C SER A 5 -11.86 -9.58 -4.69
N ASP A 6 -10.92 -9.34 -3.78
CA ASP A 6 -11.08 -8.31 -2.77
C ASP A 6 -10.66 -6.97 -3.41
N PRO A 7 -11.52 -5.94 -3.47
CA PRO A 7 -11.18 -4.59 -3.94
C PRO A 7 -9.89 -4.04 -3.32
N ALA A 8 -9.62 -4.37 -2.05
CA ALA A 8 -8.43 -3.96 -1.32
C ALA A 8 -7.15 -4.66 -1.81
N THR A 9 -7.25 -5.63 -2.71
CA THR A 9 -6.11 -6.35 -3.31
C THR A 9 -6.03 -6.19 -4.83
N ARG A 10 -7.02 -5.54 -5.46
CA ARG A 10 -7.01 -5.28 -6.90
C ARG A 10 -5.95 -4.24 -7.24
N ARG A 11 -5.00 -4.65 -8.08
CA ARG A 11 -3.89 -3.80 -8.55
C ARG A 11 -4.35 -2.71 -9.52
N LEU A 12 -5.33 -3.02 -10.37
CA LEU A 12 -5.91 -2.09 -11.33
C LEU A 12 -7.33 -1.73 -10.90
N PRO A 13 -7.70 -0.44 -10.89
CA PRO A 13 -9.10 -0.04 -10.82
C PRO A 13 -9.84 -0.74 -11.95
N THR A 14 -10.93 -1.43 -11.61
CA THR A 14 -11.74 -2.18 -12.59
C THR A 14 -13.13 -1.60 -12.56
N VAL A 15 -13.68 -1.31 -13.74
CA VAL A 15 -15.08 -0.95 -13.94
C VAL A 15 -15.69 -1.94 -14.93
N ALA A 16 -16.97 -2.25 -14.77
CA ALA A 16 -17.74 -3.04 -15.71
C ALA A 16 -18.57 -2.10 -16.58
N ILE A 17 -18.74 -2.45 -17.85
CA ILE A 17 -19.63 -1.76 -18.79
C ILE A 17 -20.68 -2.77 -19.24
N GLY A 18 -21.96 -2.48 -19.02
CA GLY A 18 -23.02 -3.44 -19.32
C GLY A 18 -24.42 -2.99 -18.91
N PRO A 19 -25.44 -3.82 -19.16
CA PRO A 19 -26.82 -3.51 -18.82
C PRO A 19 -27.03 -3.58 -17.30
N GLU A 20 -28.06 -2.88 -16.80
CA GLU A 20 -28.43 -2.85 -15.37
C GLU A 20 -28.67 -4.24 -14.78
N ALA A 21 -29.13 -5.20 -15.58
CA ALA A 21 -29.28 -6.61 -15.18
C ALA A 21 -27.97 -7.24 -14.65
N ALA A 22 -26.81 -6.71 -15.00
CA ALA A 22 -25.52 -7.16 -14.48
C ALA A 22 -25.16 -6.61 -13.08
N ALA A 23 -25.95 -5.66 -12.54
CA ALA A 23 -25.64 -4.96 -11.29
C ALA A 23 -25.48 -5.91 -10.09
N ALA A 24 -26.34 -6.93 -9.98
CA ALA A 24 -26.24 -7.91 -8.90
C ALA A 24 -24.89 -8.66 -8.91
N HIS A 25 -24.40 -9.03 -10.10
CA HIS A 25 -23.11 -9.69 -10.24
C HIS A 25 -21.96 -8.73 -9.95
N ALA A 26 -22.00 -7.52 -10.50
CA ALA A 26 -20.99 -6.49 -10.30
C ALA A 26 -20.83 -6.14 -8.81
N ASN A 27 -21.95 -5.98 -8.09
CA ASN A 27 -21.97 -5.73 -6.64
C ASN A 27 -21.38 -6.89 -5.84
N ALA A 28 -21.68 -8.14 -6.21
CA ALA A 28 -21.15 -9.33 -5.53
C ALA A 28 -19.62 -9.46 -5.63
N VAL A 29 -19.00 -8.84 -6.64
CA VAL A 29 -17.54 -8.76 -6.79
C VAL A 29 -16.99 -7.34 -6.55
N HIS A 30 -17.82 -6.41 -6.08
CA HIS A 30 -17.45 -5.02 -5.80
C HIS A 30 -16.75 -4.32 -6.97
N ILE A 31 -17.34 -4.42 -8.17
CA ILE A 31 -16.93 -3.68 -9.37
C ILE A 31 -18.01 -2.65 -9.70
N PRO A 32 -17.70 -1.35 -9.82
CA PRO A 32 -18.64 -0.35 -10.31
C PRO A 32 -19.12 -0.69 -11.73
N LEU A 33 -20.44 -0.62 -11.96
CA LEU A 33 -21.07 -0.87 -13.26
C LEU A 33 -21.55 0.44 -13.88
N TYR A 34 -21.23 0.65 -15.16
CA TYR A 34 -21.70 1.76 -15.98
C TYR A 34 -22.44 1.22 -17.21
N SER A 35 -23.49 1.91 -17.66
CA SER A 35 -24.08 1.60 -18.96
C SER A 35 -23.13 1.97 -20.10
N PRO A 36 -23.27 1.35 -21.29
CA PRO A 36 -22.50 1.76 -22.46
C PRO A 36 -22.61 3.26 -22.77
N GLU A 37 -23.82 3.82 -22.66
CA GLU A 37 -24.08 5.24 -22.89
C GLU A 37 -23.42 6.15 -21.85
N GLN A 38 -23.49 5.78 -20.57
CA GLN A 38 -22.81 6.52 -19.49
C GLN A 38 -21.29 6.49 -19.68
N PHE A 39 -20.74 5.31 -19.98
CA PHE A 39 -19.30 5.19 -20.19
C PHE A 39 -18.82 6.01 -21.38
N LEU A 40 -19.52 5.97 -22.51
CA LEU A 40 -19.15 6.75 -23.71
C LEU A 40 -19.21 8.25 -23.46
N ARG A 41 -20.20 8.75 -22.69
CA ARG A 41 -20.29 10.17 -22.34
C ARG A 41 -19.22 10.59 -21.33
N ASP A 42 -18.98 9.78 -20.30
CA ASP A 42 -18.26 10.18 -19.10
C ASP A 42 -16.92 9.46 -18.90
N ALA A 43 -16.39 8.78 -19.93
CA ALA A 43 -15.19 7.93 -19.84
C ALA A 43 -14.04 8.58 -19.06
N ALA A 44 -13.69 9.83 -19.39
CA ALA A 44 -12.61 10.55 -18.73
C ALA A 44 -12.90 10.84 -17.24
N ALA A 45 -14.15 11.15 -16.89
CA ALA A 45 -14.55 11.36 -15.49
C ALA A 45 -14.55 10.05 -14.71
N ILE A 46 -15.04 8.97 -15.32
CA ILE A 46 -15.02 7.62 -14.74
C ILE A 46 -13.58 7.16 -14.50
N VAL A 47 -12.69 7.33 -15.49
CA VAL A 47 -11.27 7.03 -15.32
C VAL A 47 -10.67 7.86 -14.19
N ARG A 48 -10.92 9.17 -14.12
CA ARG A 48 -10.41 10.02 -13.02
C ARG A 48 -10.94 9.61 -11.65
N LEU A 49 -12.22 9.26 -11.55
CA LEU A 49 -12.86 8.83 -10.31
C LEU A 49 -12.21 7.55 -9.75
N HIS A 50 -11.91 6.59 -10.63
CA HIS A 50 -11.34 5.30 -10.24
C HIS A 50 -9.82 5.26 -10.26
N ALA A 51 -9.18 6.19 -10.96
CA ALA A 51 -7.73 6.35 -10.96
C ALA A 51 -7.28 6.87 -9.60
N ARG A 52 -6.76 5.95 -8.78
CA ARG A 52 -6.29 6.21 -7.40
C ARG A 52 -5.24 7.32 -7.26
N ALA A 53 -4.56 7.71 -8.35
CA ALA A 53 -3.42 8.62 -8.30
C ALA A 53 -3.75 10.11 -8.54
N ALA A 54 -4.84 10.45 -9.23
CA ALA A 54 -4.97 11.81 -9.77
C ALA A 54 -5.65 12.81 -8.82
N ALA A 55 -6.63 12.37 -8.03
CA ALA A 55 -7.52 13.31 -7.34
C ALA A 55 -6.85 14.08 -6.18
N ASN A 56 -5.82 13.52 -5.55
CA ASN A 56 -5.21 14.07 -4.33
C ASN A 56 -3.70 14.34 -4.43
N ALA A 57 -3.09 14.23 -5.61
CA ALA A 57 -1.64 14.32 -5.76
C ALA A 57 -1.06 15.64 -5.24
N GLN A 58 -1.72 16.77 -5.51
CA GLN A 58 -1.27 18.08 -5.05
C GLN A 58 -1.38 18.23 -3.52
N ALA A 59 -2.51 17.80 -2.94
CA ALA A 59 -2.72 17.84 -1.49
C ALA A 59 -1.73 16.92 -0.75
N LEU A 60 -1.48 15.72 -1.29
CA LEU A 60 -0.48 14.79 -0.78
C LEU A 60 0.93 15.39 -0.85
N ALA A 61 1.30 16.03 -1.96
CA ALA A 61 2.60 16.68 -2.10
C ALA A 61 2.81 17.81 -1.07
N ALA A 62 1.77 18.61 -0.81
CA ALA A 62 1.82 19.63 0.25
C ALA A 62 1.99 19.01 1.64
N GLN A 63 1.25 17.94 1.96
CA GLN A 63 1.35 17.22 3.23
C GLN A 63 2.70 16.52 3.40
N CYS A 64 3.30 16.04 2.31
CA CYS A 64 4.65 15.48 2.31
C CYS A 64 5.74 16.52 2.66
N ALA A 65 5.43 17.81 2.63
CA ALA A 65 6.35 18.86 3.08
C ALA A 65 6.21 19.16 4.59
N GLU A 66 5.20 18.61 5.26
CA GLU A 66 5.01 18.77 6.71
C GLU A 66 6.06 17.95 7.51
N PRO A 67 6.34 18.35 8.75
CA PRO A 67 7.25 17.59 9.62
C PRO A 67 6.68 16.21 9.94
N LEU A 68 7.57 15.24 10.16
CA LEU A 68 7.21 13.88 10.54
C LEU A 68 6.53 13.87 11.92
N PRO A 69 5.29 13.38 12.06
CA PRO A 69 4.63 13.35 13.36
C PRO A 69 5.35 12.42 14.36
N PRO A 70 5.40 12.76 15.66
CA PRO A 70 6.12 11.95 16.66
C PRO A 70 5.69 10.48 16.73
N LEU A 71 4.38 10.21 16.57
CA LEU A 71 3.85 8.84 16.57
C LEU A 71 4.35 8.04 15.35
N VAL A 72 4.40 8.68 14.18
CA VAL A 72 4.94 8.06 12.96
C VAL A 72 6.44 7.82 13.11
N GLN A 73 7.19 8.80 13.64
CA GLN A 73 8.61 8.67 13.93
C GLN A 73 8.91 7.49 14.87
N ARG A 74 8.11 7.30 15.93
CA ARG A 74 8.21 6.14 16.80
C ARG A 74 8.01 4.83 16.00
N GLY A 75 7.00 4.77 15.14
CA GLY A 75 6.78 3.61 14.26
C GLY A 75 7.97 3.32 13.35
N LEU A 76 8.64 4.35 12.81
CA LEU A 76 9.86 4.17 12.01
C LEU A 76 11.04 3.64 12.83
N GLN A 77 11.21 4.11 14.07
CA GLN A 77 12.24 3.60 14.97
C GLN A 77 12.00 2.12 15.31
N GLU A 78 10.74 1.74 15.54
CA GLU A 78 10.32 0.34 15.74
C GLU A 78 10.61 -0.52 14.51
N PHE A 79 10.30 -0.01 13.31
CA PHE A 79 10.66 -0.68 12.05
C PHE A 79 12.18 -0.90 11.95
N ASN A 80 12.97 0.14 12.20
CA ASN A 80 14.42 0.13 12.01
C ASN A 80 15.16 -0.78 13.00
N ARG A 81 14.58 -1.06 14.17
CA ARG A 81 15.10 -2.05 15.14
C ARG A 81 14.56 -3.47 14.92
N GLY A 82 13.76 -3.70 13.88
CA GLY A 82 13.14 -5.00 13.57
C GLY A 82 11.91 -5.35 14.42
N ALA A 83 11.38 -4.42 15.20
CA ALA A 83 10.15 -4.57 15.99
C ALA A 83 8.91 -4.34 15.10
N TYR A 84 8.74 -5.21 14.11
CA TYR A 84 7.78 -5.01 13.03
C TYR A 84 6.31 -5.10 13.46
N TYR A 85 6.00 -5.91 14.48
CA TYR A 85 4.64 -5.99 15.00
C TYR A 85 4.28 -4.73 15.79
N GLU A 86 5.18 -4.24 16.64
CA GLU A 86 5.02 -2.99 17.37
C GLU A 86 4.88 -1.80 16.40
N CYS A 87 5.70 -1.77 15.35
CA CYS A 87 5.58 -0.80 14.27
C CYS A 87 4.19 -0.82 13.62
N HIS A 88 3.62 -2.01 13.37
CA HIS A 88 2.27 -2.16 12.84
C HIS A 88 1.24 -1.49 13.76
N GLU A 89 1.25 -1.82 15.06
CA GLU A 89 0.30 -1.26 16.03
C GLU A 89 0.42 0.27 16.11
N THR A 90 1.65 0.78 16.26
CA THR A 90 1.92 2.22 16.37
C THR A 90 1.46 2.99 15.12
N LEU A 91 1.72 2.44 13.92
CA LEU A 91 1.31 3.10 12.67
C LEU A 91 -0.16 2.89 12.35
N GLU A 92 -0.81 1.83 12.85
CA GLU A 92 -2.26 1.67 12.77
C GLU A 92 -2.96 2.77 13.57
N GLU A 93 -2.47 3.09 14.77
CA GLU A 93 -2.98 4.21 15.57
C GLU A 93 -2.83 5.54 14.83
N ALA A 94 -1.65 5.84 14.28
CA ALA A 94 -1.42 7.04 13.47
C ALA A 94 -2.33 7.09 12.24
N TRP A 95 -2.51 5.95 11.56
CA TRP A 95 -3.37 5.84 10.38
C TRP A 95 -4.84 6.06 10.72
N MET A 96 -5.32 5.59 11.87
CA MET A 96 -6.70 5.76 12.30
C MET A 96 -7.04 7.23 12.60
N HIS A 97 -6.09 7.98 13.17
CA HIS A 97 -6.27 9.40 13.49
C HIS A 97 -6.10 10.35 12.29
N GLU A 98 -5.42 9.93 11.22
CA GLU A 98 -5.20 10.78 10.04
C GLU A 98 -6.32 10.62 9.01
N THR A 99 -7.03 11.70 8.69
CA THR A 99 -8.12 11.69 7.69
C THR A 99 -7.67 12.18 6.32
N ARG A 100 -6.50 12.82 6.24
CA ARG A 100 -5.96 13.40 5.01
C ARG A 100 -5.25 12.35 4.13
N PRO A 101 -5.00 12.64 2.84
CA PRO A 101 -4.30 11.75 1.91
C PRO A 101 -2.97 11.18 2.42
N ILE A 102 -2.23 11.92 3.24
CA ILE A 102 -0.95 11.48 3.82
C ILE A 102 -1.03 10.17 4.60
N ARG A 103 -2.23 9.78 5.10
CA ARG A 103 -2.43 8.49 5.76
C ARG A 103 -1.99 7.30 4.90
N ASP A 104 -1.99 7.44 3.57
CA ASP A 104 -1.54 6.37 2.67
C ASP A 104 -0.05 6.05 2.84
N LEU A 105 0.79 7.03 3.21
CA LEU A 105 2.18 6.78 3.59
C LEU A 105 2.25 5.87 4.82
N TYR A 106 1.48 6.16 5.86
CA TYR A 106 1.45 5.37 7.10
C TYR A 106 0.94 3.96 6.80
N ARG A 107 -0.10 3.87 5.95
CA ARG A 107 -0.70 2.60 5.50
C ARG A 107 0.28 1.72 4.75
N VAL A 108 1.14 2.29 3.90
CA VAL A 108 2.17 1.54 3.20
C VAL A 108 3.16 0.94 4.21
N ILE A 109 3.67 1.77 5.12
CA ILE A 109 4.71 1.36 6.07
C ILE A 109 4.18 0.31 7.05
N LEU A 110 2.96 0.48 7.58
CA LEU A 110 2.33 -0.50 8.47
C LEU A 110 2.04 -1.83 7.77
N GLN A 111 1.73 -1.83 6.46
CA GLN A 111 1.53 -3.07 5.70
C GLN A 111 2.85 -3.77 5.40
N ILE A 112 3.93 -3.01 5.16
CA ILE A 112 5.27 -3.58 4.98
C ILE A 112 5.76 -4.17 6.30
N SER A 113 5.56 -3.50 7.43
CA SER A 113 6.01 -4.00 8.73
C SER A 113 5.37 -5.36 9.03
N VAL A 114 4.05 -5.51 8.89
CA VAL A 114 3.39 -6.81 9.07
C VAL A 114 3.77 -7.84 7.99
N ALA A 115 4.12 -7.41 6.77
CA ALA A 115 4.69 -8.32 5.76
C ALA A 115 6.03 -8.90 6.22
N TYR A 116 6.91 -8.06 6.77
CA TYR A 116 8.23 -8.47 7.28
C TYR A 116 8.08 -9.35 8.51
N TYR A 117 7.14 -9.04 9.41
CA TYR A 117 6.76 -9.90 10.52
C TYR A 117 6.35 -11.31 10.05
N HIS A 118 5.52 -11.39 9.00
CA HIS A 118 5.14 -12.67 8.40
C HIS A 118 6.33 -13.44 7.80
N ILE A 119 7.28 -12.75 7.16
CA ILE A 119 8.51 -13.38 6.66
C ILE A 119 9.29 -14.02 7.82
N LEU A 120 9.50 -13.27 8.91
CA LEU A 120 10.24 -13.77 10.08
C LEU A 120 9.57 -14.97 10.76
N ARG A 121 8.25 -15.11 10.61
CA ARG A 121 7.44 -16.21 11.13
C ARG A 121 7.31 -17.39 10.14
N GLY A 122 7.95 -17.33 8.97
CA GLY A 122 7.81 -18.35 7.92
C GLY A 122 6.43 -18.36 7.25
N ASN A 123 5.63 -17.31 7.41
CA ASN A 123 4.29 -17.21 6.83
C ASN A 123 4.34 -16.55 5.43
N TYR A 124 4.67 -17.35 4.42
CA TYR A 124 4.77 -16.90 3.04
C TYR A 124 3.48 -16.26 2.50
N ASN A 125 2.34 -16.91 2.73
CA ASN A 125 1.05 -16.46 2.23
C ASN A 125 0.63 -15.13 2.90
N GLY A 126 0.89 -15.00 4.20
CA GLY A 126 0.68 -13.76 4.94
C GLY A 126 1.51 -12.61 4.37
N ALA A 127 2.82 -12.84 4.17
CA ALA A 127 3.72 -11.83 3.61
C ALA A 127 3.29 -11.39 2.20
N GLN A 128 3.01 -12.34 1.30
CA GLN A 128 2.56 -12.01 -0.07
C GLN A 128 1.26 -11.20 -0.07
N LYS A 129 0.28 -11.60 0.76
CA LYS A 129 -1.00 -10.88 0.88
C LYS A 129 -0.78 -9.42 1.31
N MET A 130 0.12 -9.18 2.26
CA MET A 130 0.41 -7.83 2.74
C MET A 130 1.14 -7.00 1.69
N PHE A 131 2.11 -7.56 0.96
CA PHE A 131 2.74 -6.86 -0.15
C PHE A 131 1.74 -6.49 -1.25
N LEU A 132 0.84 -7.39 -1.63
CA LEU A 132 -0.20 -7.09 -2.62
C LEU A 132 -1.07 -5.90 -2.21
N ARG A 133 -1.37 -5.77 -0.91
CA ARG A 133 -2.12 -4.64 -0.37
C ARG A 133 -1.27 -3.36 -0.36
N ALA A 134 0.00 -3.44 0.03
CA ALA A 134 0.88 -2.26 0.15
C ALA A 134 1.16 -1.59 -1.21
N MET A 135 1.37 -2.37 -2.27
CA MET A 135 1.86 -1.84 -3.55
C MET A 135 0.91 -0.82 -4.21
N GLN A 136 -0.40 -0.95 -4.00
CA GLN A 136 -1.35 0.00 -4.59
C GLN A 136 -1.24 1.40 -3.97
N TRP A 137 -0.75 1.49 -2.74
CA TRP A 137 -0.58 2.73 -1.98
C TRP A 137 0.81 3.35 -2.18
N PHE A 138 1.81 2.55 -2.59
CA PHE A 138 3.11 3.08 -3.01
C PHE A 138 3.05 3.90 -4.29
N ALA A 139 2.19 3.52 -5.24
CA ALA A 139 2.15 4.14 -6.57
C ALA A 139 1.92 5.67 -6.55
N PRO A 140 1.00 6.23 -5.73
CA PRO A 140 0.79 7.68 -5.66
C PRO A 140 1.79 8.45 -4.79
N LEU A 141 2.61 7.77 -3.97
CA LEU A 141 3.51 8.47 -3.04
C LEU A 141 4.70 9.10 -3.79
N PRO A 142 5.04 10.37 -3.53
CA PRO A 142 6.27 10.99 -4.03
C PRO A 142 7.53 10.23 -3.59
N ASP A 143 8.67 10.49 -4.23
CA ASP A 143 9.95 9.86 -3.86
C ASP A 143 10.46 10.31 -2.49
N GLN A 144 10.11 11.52 -2.07
CA GLN A 144 10.39 12.07 -0.75
C GLN A 144 9.10 12.53 -0.08
N CYS A 145 8.86 12.12 1.16
CA CYS A 145 7.66 12.51 1.89
C CYS A 145 7.90 12.54 3.41
N MET A 146 7.61 13.66 4.07
CA MET A 146 7.83 13.88 5.52
C MET A 146 9.26 13.54 5.97
N GLY A 147 10.25 13.82 5.10
CA GLY A 147 11.66 13.48 5.35
C GLY A 147 12.03 12.00 5.13
N ILE A 148 11.07 11.13 4.79
CA ILE A 148 11.28 9.71 4.47
C ILE A 148 11.68 9.56 3.01
N ASP A 149 12.70 8.73 2.76
CA ASP A 149 13.12 8.26 1.44
C ASP A 149 12.23 7.12 0.96
N VAL A 150 11.14 7.51 0.30
CA VAL A 150 10.13 6.59 -0.23
C VAL A 150 10.66 5.86 -1.47
N ALA A 151 11.52 6.50 -2.26
CA ALA A 151 12.17 5.85 -3.40
C ALA A 151 13.06 4.69 -2.96
N ALA A 152 13.92 4.94 -1.96
CA ALA A 152 14.70 3.92 -1.29
C ALA A 152 13.82 2.78 -0.74
N LEU A 153 12.78 3.13 0.01
CA LEU A 153 11.88 2.16 0.61
C LEU A 153 11.19 1.31 -0.46
N ARG A 154 10.76 1.90 -1.58
CA ARG A 154 10.21 1.17 -2.74
C ARG A 154 11.22 0.16 -3.29
N ALA A 155 12.47 0.57 -3.49
CA ALA A 155 13.51 -0.29 -4.03
C ALA A 155 13.83 -1.45 -3.09
N ASP A 156 13.98 -1.16 -1.78
CA ASP A 156 14.28 -2.17 -0.77
C ASP A 156 13.11 -3.18 -0.61
N VAL A 157 11.86 -2.71 -0.60
CA VAL A 157 10.68 -3.59 -0.60
C VAL A 157 10.57 -4.41 -1.88
N ALA A 158 10.90 -3.84 -3.04
CA ALA A 158 10.90 -4.59 -4.30
C ALA A 158 11.91 -5.73 -4.26
N ALA A 159 13.12 -5.49 -3.73
CA ALA A 159 14.14 -6.54 -3.56
C ALA A 159 13.67 -7.66 -2.62
N VAL A 160 13.09 -7.31 -1.47
CA VAL A 160 12.52 -8.28 -0.52
C VAL A 160 11.42 -9.12 -1.19
N ARG A 161 10.52 -8.49 -1.95
CA ARG A 161 9.44 -9.18 -2.65
C ARG A 161 9.95 -10.15 -3.70
N LEU A 162 10.92 -9.73 -4.51
CA LEU A 162 11.51 -10.59 -5.54
C LEU A 162 12.21 -11.79 -4.91
N HIS A 163 12.97 -11.59 -3.84
CA HIS A 163 13.63 -12.68 -3.11
C HIS A 163 12.64 -13.67 -2.50
N LEU A 164 11.62 -13.16 -1.82
CA LEU A 164 10.56 -13.98 -1.24
C LEU A 164 9.87 -14.82 -2.32
N GLN A 165 9.55 -14.22 -3.47
CA GLN A 165 8.93 -14.91 -4.59
C GLN A 165 9.83 -16.00 -5.18
N ALA A 166 11.12 -15.73 -5.33
CA ALA A 166 12.09 -16.70 -5.84
C ALA A 166 12.25 -17.92 -4.92
N LEU A 167 12.22 -17.72 -3.60
CA LEU A 167 12.25 -18.83 -2.63
C LEU A 167 10.99 -19.69 -2.67
N GLY A 168 9.83 -19.04 -2.79
CA GLY A 168 8.53 -19.69 -2.68
C GLY A 168 8.21 -20.15 -1.24
N ALA A 169 7.01 -20.70 -1.06
CA ALA A 169 6.51 -21.09 0.27
C ALA A 169 7.38 -22.17 0.95
N ALA A 170 7.90 -23.13 0.16
CA ALA A 170 8.68 -24.25 0.68
C ALA A 170 10.04 -23.84 1.27
N ASN A 171 10.64 -22.75 0.76
CA ASN A 171 12.00 -22.35 1.13
C ASN A 171 12.05 -21.03 1.92
N ILE A 172 10.92 -20.54 2.44
CA ILE A 172 10.89 -19.27 3.19
C ILE A 172 11.81 -19.26 4.42
N ALA A 173 12.09 -20.42 5.01
CA ALA A 173 13.05 -20.53 6.11
C ALA A 173 14.47 -20.09 5.72
N GLN A 174 14.80 -20.07 4.42
CA GLN A 174 16.08 -19.65 3.85
C GLN A 174 16.08 -18.16 3.46
N PHE A 175 15.07 -17.38 3.87
CA PHE A 175 14.99 -15.96 3.53
C PHE A 175 16.20 -15.19 4.06
N ASP A 176 16.84 -14.41 3.17
CA ASP A 176 17.98 -13.58 3.52
C ASP A 176 17.51 -12.33 4.27
N ARG A 177 17.69 -12.36 5.59
CA ARG A 177 17.26 -11.28 6.49
C ARG A 177 18.03 -9.97 6.27
N SER A 178 19.20 -10.00 5.61
CA SER A 178 19.96 -8.79 5.32
C SER A 178 19.24 -7.84 4.34
N LEU A 179 18.26 -8.37 3.59
CA LEU A 179 17.39 -7.57 2.71
C LEU A 179 16.39 -6.69 3.48
N LEU A 180 16.12 -6.98 4.77
CA LEU A 180 15.19 -6.20 5.59
C LEU A 180 15.87 -4.92 6.11
N LYS A 181 16.13 -3.98 5.21
CA LYS A 181 16.86 -2.74 5.51
C LYS A 181 16.02 -1.75 6.33
N PRO A 182 16.68 -0.88 7.13
CA PRO A 182 16.00 0.22 7.81
C PRO A 182 15.45 1.25 6.81
N ILE A 183 14.35 1.89 7.20
CA ILE A 183 13.79 3.06 6.51
C ILE A 183 14.72 4.24 6.74
N ARG A 184 15.11 4.89 5.65
CA ARG A 184 15.92 6.11 5.66
C ARG A 184 14.98 7.31 5.82
N TYR A 185 15.24 8.16 6.81
CA TYR A 185 14.52 9.40 7.01
C TYR A 185 15.38 10.42 7.77
N SER A 186 15.16 11.72 7.53
CA SER A 186 15.73 12.81 8.32
C SER A 186 14.70 13.32 9.31
N SER A 187 15.00 13.27 10.61
CA SER A 187 14.13 13.83 11.67
C SER A 187 14.12 15.35 11.73
N GLU A 188 14.95 16.01 10.92
CA GLU A 188 15.14 17.45 10.91
C GLU A 188 15.09 17.96 9.47
N ARG A 189 14.39 19.08 9.25
CA ARG A 189 14.92 20.11 8.36
C ARG A 189 15.10 21.38 9.17
N ALA A 190 16.26 21.99 8.95
CA ALA A 190 16.58 23.37 9.22
C ALA A 190 15.58 24.33 8.55
#